data_AF-A0AAW7N9Q0-F1
#
_entry.id   AF-A0AAW7N9Q0-F1
#
_cell.length_a   1.000
_cell.length_b   1.000
_cell.length_c   1.000
_cell.angle_alpha   90.00
_cell.angle_beta   90.00
_cell.angle_gamma   90.00
#
_symmetry.space_group_name_H-M   'P 1'
#
loop_
_entity.id
_entity.type
_entity.pdbx_description
1 polymer ?
#
loop_
_entity_poly.entity_id
_entity_poly.type
_entity_poly.pdbx_seq_one_letter_code
_entity_poly.pdbx_strand_id
1 'polypeptide(L)'
;MTIHDSNVREKLLQLGSQKRYNFTAEYARCGYKVTYRRGLDRDKLAPTIMFKNVKINNNLVTDHLWFNYTKGFAELGKLIVGMLLVLMQELLAMRN
;
A
#
# COMPACT_ATOMS: atom_id res chain seq x y z
N MET A 1 15.89 28.04 -1.74
CA MET A 1 14.48 28.09 -1.25
C MET A 1 13.97 26.65 -1.29
N THR A 2 14.26 25.89 -0.24
CA THR A 2 13.95 24.46 -0.17
C THR A 2 12.51 24.35 0.30
N ILE A 3 11.60 24.02 -0.62
CA ILE A 3 10.19 23.80 -0.29
C ILE A 3 10.17 22.56 0.62
N HIS A 4 9.86 22.76 1.90
CA HIS A 4 9.57 21.69 2.83
C HIS A 4 8.32 20.97 2.30
N ASP A 5 8.53 19.89 1.55
CA ASP A 5 7.44 19.03 1.09
C ASP A 5 6.83 18.42 2.36
N SER A 6 5.64 18.93 2.73
CA SER A 6 4.86 18.45 3.86
C SER A 6 4.78 16.94 3.75
N ASN A 7 5.25 16.31 4.82
CA ASN A 7 5.61 14.90 4.90
C ASN A 7 4.55 14.07 4.18
N VAL A 8 4.94 13.32 3.14
CA VAL A 8 4.10 12.48 2.28
C VAL A 8 3.01 11.69 3.05
N ARG A 9 3.31 11.31 4.30
CA ARG A 9 2.36 10.71 5.26
C ARG A 9 1.13 11.59 5.59
N GLU A 10 1.30 12.91 5.68
CA GLU A 10 0.23 13.89 5.91
C GLU A 10 -0.75 13.94 4.73
N LYS A 11 -0.26 13.84 3.48
CA LYS A 11 -1.11 13.83 2.27
C LYS A 11 -2.06 12.63 2.28
N LEU A 12 -1.57 11.45 2.65
CA LEU A 12 -2.42 10.27 2.84
C LEU A 12 -3.41 10.46 4.00
N LEU A 13 -2.96 10.98 5.15
CA LEU A 13 -3.85 11.22 6.29
C LEU A 13 -4.99 12.20 5.96
N GLN A 14 -4.71 13.24 5.17
CA GLN A 14 -5.67 14.25 4.75
C GLN A 14 -6.74 13.71 3.79
N LEU A 15 -6.42 12.73 2.94
CA LEU A 15 -7.39 12.14 2.01
C LEU A 15 -8.55 11.44 2.73
N GLY A 16 -8.31 10.96 3.96
CA GLY A 16 -9.32 10.32 4.81
C GLY A 16 -9.95 9.08 4.17
N SER A 17 -11.00 8.55 4.79
CA SER A 17 -11.65 7.31 4.34
C SER A 17 -13.08 7.49 3.83
N GLN A 18 -13.51 8.74 3.69
CA GLN A 18 -14.90 9.07 3.33
C GLN A 18 -15.18 8.86 1.83
N LYS A 19 -14.14 8.63 1.02
CA LYS A 19 -14.25 8.43 -0.43
C LYS A 19 -13.32 7.31 -0.88
N ARG A 20 -13.73 6.63 -1.96
CA ARG A 20 -12.87 5.69 -2.70
C ARG A 20 -11.99 6.49 -3.65
N TYR A 21 -10.72 6.11 -3.70
CA TYR A 21 -9.75 6.72 -4.60
C TYR A 21 -9.18 5.65 -5.54
N ASN A 22 -8.91 6.07 -6.78
CA ASN A 22 -8.15 5.29 -7.73
C ASN A 22 -6.70 5.73 -7.64
N PHE A 23 -5.84 4.83 -7.17
CA PHE A 23 -4.41 5.06 -7.14
C PHE A 23 -3.77 4.42 -8.36
N THR A 24 -2.73 5.04 -8.90
CA THR A 24 -1.78 4.36 -9.79
C THR A 24 -0.51 4.07 -9.01
N ALA A 25 0.04 2.88 -9.15
CA ALA A 25 1.25 2.49 -8.46
C ALA A 25 2.02 1.41 -9.20
N GLU A 26 3.33 1.35 -8.97
CA GLU A 26 4.20 0.32 -9.53
C GLU A 26 4.33 -0.86 -8.57
N TYR A 27 4.15 -2.08 -9.06
CA TYR A 27 4.44 -3.27 -8.26
C TYR A 27 5.93 -3.33 -7.93
N ALA A 28 6.25 -3.52 -6.65
CA ALA A 28 7.63 -3.63 -6.18
C ALA A 28 7.99 -5.08 -5.82
N ARG A 29 7.26 -5.69 -4.88
CA ARG A 29 7.55 -7.05 -4.38
C ARG A 29 6.43 -7.60 -3.48
N CYS A 30 6.46 -8.91 -3.26
CA CYS A 30 5.78 -9.56 -2.15
C CYS A 30 6.68 -9.69 -0.91
N GLY A 31 6.08 -9.92 0.25
CA GLY A 31 6.77 -10.16 1.50
C GLY A 31 5.89 -10.84 2.53
N TYR A 32 6.35 -10.89 3.78
CA TYR A 32 5.59 -11.37 4.93
C TYR A 32 5.76 -10.39 6.08
N LYS A 33 4.70 -10.18 6.86
CA LYS A 33 4.77 -9.51 8.17
C LYS A 33 4.60 -10.53 9.28
N VAL A 34 5.42 -10.39 10.32
CA VAL A 34 5.24 -11.16 11.57
C VAL A 34 4.05 -10.57 12.31
N THR A 35 3.05 -11.40 12.59
CA THR A 35 1.92 -11.03 13.44
C THR A 35 2.07 -11.69 14.78
N TYR A 36 2.40 -10.87 15.78
CA TYR A 36 2.46 -11.31 17.15
C TYR A 36 1.05 -11.40 17.72
N ARG A 37 0.61 -12.59 18.09
CA ARG A 37 -0.58 -12.77 18.93
C ARG A 37 -0.09 -13.16 20.32
N ARG A 38 -0.23 -12.24 21.28
CA ARG A 38 0.05 -12.51 22.70
C ARG A 38 -0.65 -13.82 23.10
N GLY A 39 0.13 -14.79 23.60
CA GLY A 39 -0.41 -16.06 24.12
C GLY A 39 -0.44 -17.26 23.16
N LEU A 40 0.22 -17.19 21.98
CA LEU A 40 0.42 -18.34 21.09
C LEU A 40 1.93 -18.55 20.84
N ASP A 41 2.41 -19.78 21.01
CA ASP A 41 3.84 -20.16 20.89
C ASP A 41 4.42 -20.05 19.46
N ARG A 42 3.66 -19.54 18.49
CA ARG A 42 4.09 -19.43 17.10
C ARG A 42 3.65 -18.10 16.50
N ASP A 43 4.63 -17.31 16.11
CA ASP A 43 4.46 -16.16 15.24
C ASP A 43 3.73 -16.59 13.95
N LYS A 44 2.64 -15.91 13.61
CA LYS A 44 1.97 -16.11 12.33
C LYS A 44 2.57 -15.16 11.31
N LEU A 45 3.07 -15.70 10.20
CA LEU A 45 3.45 -14.92 9.02
C LEU A 45 2.21 -14.60 8.20
N ALA A 46 1.94 -13.31 7.98
CA ALA A 46 0.89 -12.86 7.08
C ALA A 46 1.52 -12.34 5.77
N PRO A 47 1.12 -12.85 4.59
CA PRO A 47 1.68 -12.40 3.32
C PRO A 47 1.30 -10.95 3.03
N THR A 48 2.21 -10.22 2.40
CA THR A 48 2.06 -8.81 2.04
C THR A 48 2.51 -8.54 0.60
N ILE A 49 2.01 -7.45 0.03
CA ILE A 49 2.40 -6.93 -1.27
C ILE A 49 2.76 -5.45 -1.13
N MET A 50 3.83 -5.03 -1.81
CA MET A 50 4.33 -3.67 -1.78
C MET A 50 4.18 -3.04 -3.17
N PHE A 51 3.66 -1.81 -3.16
CA PHE A 51 3.68 -0.93 -4.31
C PHE A 51 4.54 0.30 -4.01
N LYS A 52 5.11 0.88 -5.06
CA LYS A 52 5.90 2.11 -5.01
C LYS A 52 5.34 3.16 -5.97
N ASN A 53 5.80 4.41 -5.84
CA ASN A 53 5.38 5.53 -6.69
C ASN A 53 3.85 5.68 -6.73
N VAL A 54 3.20 5.61 -5.56
CA VAL A 54 1.74 5.63 -5.43
C VAL A 54 1.22 7.04 -5.67
N LYS A 55 0.32 7.19 -6.63
CA LYS A 55 -0.20 8.48 -7.11
C LYS A 55 -1.72 8.51 -7.11
N ILE A 56 -2.29 9.70 -6.93
CA ILE A 56 -3.70 10.01 -7.23
C ILE A 56 -3.73 11.22 -8.15
N ASN A 57 -4.50 11.14 -9.25
CA ASN A 57 -4.58 12.23 -10.23
C ASN A 57 -3.19 12.73 -10.65
N ASN A 58 -2.27 11.79 -10.91
CA ASN A 58 -0.85 12.01 -11.20
C ASN A 58 0.03 12.64 -10.09
N ASN A 59 -0.53 13.01 -8.94
CA ASN A 59 0.22 13.54 -7.82
C ASN A 59 0.74 12.41 -6.93
N LEU A 60 2.04 12.42 -6.63
CA LEU A 60 2.66 11.46 -5.72
C LEU A 60 2.09 11.65 -4.31
N VAL A 61 1.51 10.58 -3.77
CA VAL A 61 0.96 10.56 -2.41
C VAL A 61 1.77 9.70 -1.46
N THR A 62 2.50 8.69 -1.96
CA THR A 62 3.55 7.98 -1.21
C THR A 62 4.57 7.28 -2.07
N ASP A 63 5.82 7.27 -1.62
CA ASP A 63 6.92 6.55 -2.26
C ASP A 63 6.68 5.04 -2.23
N HIS A 64 6.12 4.54 -1.13
CA HIS A 64 5.82 3.13 -0.95
C HIS A 64 4.64 2.87 -0.04
N LEU A 65 4.00 1.72 -0.25
CA LEU A 65 2.90 1.26 0.57
C LEU A 65 2.81 -0.26 0.60
N TRP A 66 2.60 -0.80 1.80
CA TRP A 66 2.43 -2.23 2.05
C TRP A 66 0.97 -2.55 2.30
N PHE A 67 0.49 -3.60 1.63
CA PHE A 67 -0.84 -4.15 1.82
C PHE A 67 -0.75 -5.59 2.32
N ASN A 68 -1.79 -6.03 3.03
CA ASN A 68 -2.01 -7.46 3.21
C ASN A 68 -2.29 -8.09 1.84
N TYR A 69 -1.72 -9.27 1.58
CA TYR A 69 -1.99 -9.99 0.36
C TYR A 69 -3.37 -10.66 0.45
N THR A 70 -4.32 -10.20 -0.36
CA THR A 70 -5.72 -10.67 -0.39
C THR A 70 -6.02 -11.47 -1.65
N LYS A 71 -7.20 -12.09 -1.73
CA LYS A 71 -7.67 -12.82 -2.92
C LYS A 71 -7.67 -11.93 -4.18
N GLY A 72 -8.03 -10.66 -4.06
CA GLY A 72 -8.00 -9.72 -5.19
C GLY A 72 -6.59 -9.54 -5.79
N PHE A 73 -5.54 -9.61 -4.97
CA PHE A 73 -4.16 -9.60 -5.49
C PHE A 73 -3.76 -10.95 -6.10
N ALA A 74 -4.32 -12.07 -5.64
CA ALA A 74 -4.07 -13.38 -6.23
C ALA A 74 -4.62 -13.50 -7.66
N GLU A 75 -5.76 -12.87 -7.93
CA GLU A 75 -6.41 -12.87 -9.26
C GLU A 75 -5.61 -12.12 -10.33
N LEU A 76 -4.69 -11.23 -9.94
CA LEU A 76 -3.80 -10.52 -10.86
C LEU A 76 -2.72 -11.43 -11.47
N GLY A 77 -2.52 -12.63 -10.93
CA GLY A 77 -1.51 -13.56 -11.40
C GLY A 77 -0.08 -13.09 -11.11
N LYS A 78 0.86 -13.42 -12.01
CA LYS A 78 2.28 -13.10 -11.83
C LYS A 78 2.57 -11.66 -12.20
N LEU A 79 2.88 -10.85 -11.19
CA LEU A 79 3.29 -9.45 -11.38
C LEU A 79 4.78 -9.33 -11.68
N ILE A 80 5.12 -8.38 -12.55
CA ILE A 80 6.50 -8.03 -12.91
C ILE A 80 6.87 -6.73 -12.21
N VAL A 81 8.07 -6.66 -11.63
CA VAL A 81 8.57 -5.47 -10.95
C VAL A 81 8.53 -4.26 -11.89
N GLY A 82 7.97 -3.15 -11.43
CA GLY A 82 7.77 -1.93 -12.21
C GLY A 82 6.49 -1.89 -13.05
N MET A 83 5.71 -2.97 -13.09
CA MET A 83 4.39 -2.97 -13.72
C MET A 83 3.49 -1.94 -13.04
N LEU A 84 2.80 -1.11 -13.84
CA LEU A 84 1.86 -0.10 -13.37
C LEU A 84 0.47 -0.70 -13.20
N LEU A 85 -0.14 -0.51 -12.03
CA LEU A 85 -1.49 -0.98 -11.69
C LEU A 85 -2.38 0.16 -11.21
N VAL A 86 -3.68 0.03 -11.47
CA VAL A 86 -4.72 0.84 -10.83
C VAL A 86 -5.25 0.10 -9.61
N LEU A 87 -5.18 0.73 -8.45
CA LEU A 87 -5.66 0.19 -7.19
C LEU A 87 -6.91 0.97 -6.75
N MET A 88 -8.05 0.28 -6.66
CA MET A 88 -9.27 0.81 -6.02
C MET A 88 -9.26 0.39 -4.55
N GLN A 89 -9.04 1.33 -3.64
CA GLN A 89 -9.00 1.04 -2.20
C GLN A 89 -9.62 2.14 -1.35
N GLU A 90 -10.20 1.74 -0.22
CA GLU A 90 -10.56 2.64 0.87
C GLU A 90 -9.34 2.87 1.76
N LEU A 91 -9.04 4.12 2.07
CA LEU A 91 -7.78 4.52 2.71
C LEU A 91 -7.55 3.90 4.11
N LEU A 92 -8.63 3.50 4.80
CA LEU A 92 -8.56 2.77 6.07
C LEU A 92 -7.87 1.40 5.92
N ALA A 93 -8.02 0.73 4.77
CA ALA A 93 -7.38 -0.56 4.50
C ALA A 93 -5.86 -0.45 4.25
N MET A 94 -5.36 0.78 4.07
CA MET A 94 -3.96 1.11 3.83
C MET A 94 -3.22 1.57 5.09
N ARG A 95 -3.91 1.70 6.22
CA ARG A 95 -3.31 1.92 7.54
C ARG A 95 -2.94 0.55 8.12
N ASN A 96 -1.67 0.15 8.00
CA ASN A 96 -1.11 -0.92 8.83
C ASN A 96 -0.84 -0.42 10.25
#